data_AF-A0A918YTE2-F1
#
_entry.id   AF-A0A918YTE2-F1
#
_cell.length_a   1.000
_cell.length_b   1.000
_cell.length_c   1.000
_cell.angle_alpha   90.00
_cell.angle_beta   90.00
_cell.angle_gamma   90.00
#
_symmetry.space_group_name_H-M   'P 1'
#
loop_
_entity.id
_entity.type
_entity.pdbx_description
1 polymer ?
#
loop_
_entity_poly.entity_id
_entity_poly.type
_entity_poly.pdbx_seq_one_letter_code
_entity_poly.pdbx_strand_id
1 'polypeptide(L)'
;MCVPTMRDTPQLTESDFSKEEVAEFHRLMTALLTACKTVGERHAPEGNWVPSNIGLHEQFGESMQVIAHISRQLNQTRTGMRRITGRARERLYQHSRRQPH
;
A
#
# COMPACT_ATOMS: atom_id res chain seq x y z
N MET A 1 6.36 28.53 -21.58
CA MET A 1 5.45 27.49 -21.05
C MET A 1 5.26 27.77 -19.58
N CYS A 2 4.04 28.11 -19.16
CA CYS A 2 3.73 28.36 -17.74
C CYS A 2 3.45 27.00 -17.09
N VAL A 3 4.36 26.52 -16.24
CA VAL A 3 4.12 25.33 -15.42
C VAL A 3 3.08 25.74 -14.38
N PRO A 4 1.89 25.12 -14.30
CA PRO A 4 0.96 25.44 -13.24
C PRO A 4 1.64 25.04 -11.93
N THR A 5 1.99 26.05 -11.13
CA THR A 5 2.39 25.87 -9.74
C THR A 5 1.32 25.01 -9.09
N MET A 6 1.68 23.83 -8.59
CA MET A 6 0.76 23.00 -7.82
C MET A 6 0.18 23.89 -6.71
N ARG A 7 -1.05 24.36 -6.90
CA ARG A 7 -1.81 25.03 -5.85
C ARG A 7 -1.69 24.19 -4.59
N ASP A 8 -1.31 24.82 -3.49
CA ASP A 8 -1.24 24.22 -2.16
C ASP A 8 -2.39 23.26 -1.99
N THR A 9 -2.09 21.96 -2.14
CA THR A 9 -3.11 20.94 -1.92
C THR A 9 -3.30 20.94 -0.43
N PRO A 10 -4.46 21.37 0.09
CA PRO A 10 -4.62 21.54 1.52
C PRO A 10 -4.26 20.21 2.20
N GLN A 11 -3.35 20.30 3.16
CA GLN A 11 -2.74 19.14 3.79
C GLN A 11 -3.82 18.39 4.57
N LEU A 12 -3.97 17.10 4.31
CA LEU A 12 -4.91 16.26 5.06
C LEU A 12 -4.48 16.22 6.52
N THR A 13 -5.46 16.34 7.40
CA THR A 13 -5.34 16.18 8.84
C THR A 13 -5.98 14.86 9.27
N GLU A 14 -5.75 14.43 10.52
CA GLU A 14 -6.37 13.21 11.05
C GLU A 14 -7.91 13.31 11.07
N SER A 15 -8.48 14.50 11.27
CA SER A 15 -9.93 14.73 11.21
C SER A 15 -10.55 14.52 9.84
N ASP A 16 -9.73 14.48 8.77
CA ASP A 16 -10.20 14.21 7.42
C ASP A 16 -10.36 12.71 7.14
N PHE A 17 -10.09 11.83 8.10
CA PHE A 17 -10.28 10.38 7.96
C PHE A 17 -11.42 9.88 8.84
N SER A 18 -12.25 8.99 8.30
CA SER A 18 -13.26 8.31 9.11
C SER A 18 -12.63 7.17 9.91
N LYS A 19 -13.30 6.73 10.98
CA LYS A 19 -12.84 5.57 11.78
C LYS A 19 -12.74 4.31 10.92
N GLU A 20 -13.67 4.12 10.00
CA GLU A 20 -13.72 2.98 9.08
C GLU A 20 -12.52 2.99 8.12
N GLU A 21 -12.12 4.17 7.65
CA GLU A 21 -10.96 4.31 6.77
C GLU A 21 -9.63 4.08 7.49
N VAL A 22 -9.52 4.56 8.74
CA VAL A 22 -8.35 4.26 9.57
C VAL A 22 -8.27 2.75 9.85
N ALA A 23 -9.41 2.11 10.13
CA ALA A 23 -9.48 0.66 10.28
C ALA A 23 -9.13 -0.08 8.98
N GLU A 24 -9.58 0.40 7.82
CA GLU A 24 -9.21 -0.13 6.50
C GLU A 24 -7.70 -0.01 6.26
N PHE A 25 -7.11 1.14 6.57
CA PHE A 25 -5.66 1.34 6.49
C PHE A 25 -4.89 0.33 7.34
N HIS A 26 -5.28 0.15 8.60
CA HIS A 26 -4.65 -0.85 9.48
C HIS A 26 -4.80 -2.27 8.94
N ARG A 27 -5.97 -2.63 8.38
CA ARG A 27 -6.19 -3.94 7.75
C ARG A 27 -5.28 -4.14 6.54
N LEU A 28 -5.13 -3.14 5.67
CA LEU A 28 -4.26 -3.20 4.49
C LEU A 28 -2.80 -3.39 4.89
N MET A 29 -2.31 -2.60 5.85
CA MET A 29 -0.94 -2.74 6.35
C MET A 29 -0.71 -4.08 7.04
N THR A 30 -1.66 -4.55 7.84
CA THR A 30 -1.60 -5.87 8.48
C THR A 30 -1.54 -6.99 7.45
N ALA A 31 -2.35 -6.92 6.38
CA ALA A 31 -2.34 -7.90 5.31
C ALA A 31 -1.00 -7.93 4.57
N LEU A 32 -0.42 -6.76 4.26
CA LEU A 32 0.91 -6.66 3.64
C LEU A 32 2.00 -7.27 4.52
N LEU A 33 2.04 -6.91 5.81
CA LEU A 33 3.03 -7.43 6.76
C LEU A 33 2.88 -8.94 6.95
N THR A 34 1.64 -9.43 7.01
CA THR A 34 1.36 -10.86 7.11
C THR A 34 1.87 -11.61 5.87
N ALA A 35 1.62 -11.09 4.67
CA ALA A 35 2.11 -11.70 3.45
C ALA A 35 3.65 -11.74 3.40
N CYS A 36 4.32 -10.65 3.78
CA CYS A 36 5.78 -10.60 3.87
C CYS A 36 6.31 -11.60 4.92
N LYS A 37 5.66 -11.70 6.08
CA LYS A 37 6.00 -12.67 7.12
C LYS A 37 5.88 -14.10 6.60
N THR A 38 4.76 -14.47 5.98
CA THR A 38 4.55 -15.80 5.40
C THR A 38 5.61 -16.15 4.35
N VAL A 39 5.98 -15.18 3.49
CA VAL A 39 7.06 -15.38 2.52
C VAL A 39 8.40 -15.60 3.24
N GLY A 40 8.71 -14.80 4.25
CA GLY A 40 9.93 -14.93 5.05
C GLY A 40 10.02 -16.28 5.76
N GLU A 41 8.97 -16.70 6.45
CA GLU A 41 8.92 -18.00 7.14
C GLU A 41 9.11 -19.17 6.17
N ARG A 42 8.59 -19.06 4.94
CA ARG A 42 8.67 -20.13 3.95
C ARG A 42 10.01 -20.20 3.22
N HIS A 43 10.56 -19.06 2.80
CA HIS A 43 11.70 -19.01 1.89
C HIS A 43 12.98 -18.48 2.54
N ALA A 44 12.91 -17.93 3.75
CA ALA A 44 14.05 -17.45 4.51
C ALA A 44 13.85 -17.56 6.03
N PRO A 45 13.60 -18.76 6.58
CA PRO A 45 13.26 -18.94 8.00
C PRO A 45 14.36 -18.46 8.96
N GLU A 46 15.62 -18.49 8.51
CA GLU A 46 16.79 -18.01 9.25
C GLU A 46 17.33 -16.67 8.71
N GLY A 47 16.54 -15.97 7.89
CA GLY A 47 16.93 -14.72 7.24
C GLY A 47 17.78 -14.87 5.97
N ASN A 48 18.19 -16.10 5.64
CA ASN A 48 18.88 -16.42 4.39
C ASN A 48 17.93 -17.12 3.41
N TRP A 49 18.06 -16.81 2.12
CA TRP A 49 17.27 -17.49 1.08
C TRP A 49 17.55 -18.99 1.06
N VAL A 50 16.51 -19.79 1.25
CA VAL A 50 16.54 -21.26 1.19
C VAL A 50 15.62 -21.69 0.03
N PRO A 51 16.18 -22.00 -1.15
CA PRO A 51 15.37 -22.44 -2.27
C PRO A 51 14.74 -23.81 -1.98
N SER A 52 13.51 -24.00 -2.45
CA SER A 52 12.79 -25.27 -2.28
C SER A 52 13.32 -26.37 -3.20
N ASN A 53 14.03 -25.99 -4.27
CA ASN A 53 14.53 -26.90 -5.31
C ASN A 53 16.05 -26.78 -5.50
N ILE A 54 16.69 -27.87 -5.97
CA ILE A 54 18.14 -27.95 -6.19
C ILE A 54 18.52 -27.34 -7.55
N GLY A 55 17.63 -27.38 -8.55
CA GLY A 55 17.90 -26.90 -9.91
C GLY A 55 17.86 -25.37 -10.02
N LEU A 56 18.93 -24.75 -10.54
CA LEU A 56 19.02 -23.29 -10.69
C LEU A 56 17.84 -22.68 -11.48
N HIS A 57 17.38 -23.33 -12.54
CA HIS A 57 16.23 -22.87 -13.32
C HIS A 57 14.94 -22.82 -12.49
N GLU A 58 14.72 -23.83 -11.64
CA GLU A 58 13.57 -23.90 -10.75
C GLU A 58 13.65 -22.85 -9.65
N GLN A 59 14.85 -22.57 -9.13
CA GLN A 59 15.09 -21.48 -8.18
C GLN A 59 14.76 -20.10 -8.78
N PHE A 60 15.14 -19.86 -10.04
CA PHE A 60 14.72 -18.65 -10.77
C PHE A 60 13.20 -18.58 -10.91
N GLY A 61 12.53 -19.69 -11.25
CA GLY A 61 11.07 -19.75 -11.27
C GLY A 61 10.45 -19.42 -9.91
N GLU A 62 10.96 -20.01 -8.84
CA GLU A 62 10.51 -19.80 -7.45
C GLU A 62 10.67 -18.33 -7.03
N SER A 63 11.84 -17.75 -7.24
CA SER A 63 12.10 -16.33 -6.92
C SER A 63 11.17 -15.38 -7.68
N MET A 64 10.91 -15.63 -8.97
CA MET A 64 9.96 -14.83 -9.75
C MET A 64 8.53 -14.94 -9.20
N GLN A 65 8.12 -16.12 -8.73
CA GLN A 65 6.81 -16.31 -8.09
C GLN A 65 6.71 -15.54 -6.77
N VAL A 66 7.76 -15.58 -5.94
CA VAL A 66 7.84 -14.82 -4.68
C VAL A 66 7.75 -13.32 -4.94
N ILE A 67 8.55 -12.80 -5.88
CA ILE A 67 8.53 -11.38 -6.28
C ILE A 67 7.14 -10.98 -6.78
N ALA A 68 6.53 -11.80 -7.63
CA ALA A 68 5.19 -11.53 -8.15
C ALA A 68 4.14 -11.51 -7.04
N HIS A 69 4.24 -12.42 -6.06
CA HIS A 69 3.34 -12.44 -4.90
C HIS A 69 3.45 -11.16 -4.06
N ILE A 70 4.66 -10.76 -3.66
CA ILE A 70 4.91 -9.53 -2.89
C ILE A 70 4.42 -8.31 -3.67
N SER A 71 4.73 -8.24 -4.97
CA SER A 71 4.33 -7.14 -5.84
C SER A 71 2.81 -6.97 -5.92
N ARG A 72 2.07 -8.09 -6.00
CA ARG A 72 0.59 -8.04 -5.97
C ARG A 72 0.07 -7.48 -4.66
N GLN A 73 0.60 -7.93 -3.52
CA GLN A 73 0.19 -7.45 -2.19
C GLN A 73 0.51 -5.96 -2.00
N LEU A 74 1.69 -5.51 -2.44
CA LEU A 74 2.07 -4.10 -2.43
C LEU A 74 1.14 -3.25 -3.29
N ASN A 75 0.80 -3.71 -4.49
CA ASN A 75 -0.08 -2.96 -5.39
C ASN A 75 -1.52 -2.88 -4.88
N GLN A 76 -2.03 -3.95 -4.26
CA GLN A 76 -3.33 -3.95 -3.58
C GLN A 76 -3.34 -2.94 -2.43
N THR A 77 -2.32 -2.98 -1.58
CA THR A 77 -2.15 -2.06 -0.44
C THR A 77 -2.10 -0.60 -0.90
N ARG A 78 -1.24 -0.29 -1.88
CA ARG A 78 -1.12 1.07 -2.46
C ARG A 78 -2.43 1.55 -3.07
N THR A 79 -3.15 0.66 -3.75
CA THR A 79 -4.45 1.00 -4.36
C THR A 79 -5.49 1.31 -3.28
N GLY A 80 -5.56 0.51 -2.22
CA GLY A 80 -6.43 0.78 -1.07
C GLY A 80 -6.10 2.11 -0.39
N MET A 81 -4.81 2.36 -0.11
CA MET A 81 -4.36 3.63 0.46
C MET A 81 -4.73 4.83 -0.41
N ARG A 82 -4.53 4.74 -1.73
CA ARG A 82 -4.93 5.81 -2.67
C ARG A 82 -6.43 6.09 -2.62
N ARG A 83 -7.27 5.06 -2.48
CA ARG A 83 -8.73 5.23 -2.34
C ARG A 83 -9.06 5.95 -1.03
N ILE A 84 -8.44 5.55 0.09
CA ILE A 84 -8.61 6.19 1.40
C ILE A 84 -8.23 7.68 1.31
N THR A 85 -7.04 8.00 0.79
CA THR A 85 -6.61 9.40 0.61
C THR A 85 -7.53 10.16 -0.34
N GLY A 86 -8.02 9.52 -1.40
CA GLY A 86 -8.97 10.13 -2.34
C GLY A 86 -10.27 10.55 -1.65
N ARG A 87 -10.85 9.68 -0.83
CA ARG A 87 -12.08 9.97 -0.06
C ARG A 87 -11.86 11.07 0.99
N ALA A 88 -10.70 11.07 1.66
CA ALA A 88 -10.34 12.13 2.60
C ALA A 88 -10.24 13.50 1.91
N ARG A 89 -9.60 13.55 0.74
CA ARG A 89 -9.52 14.78 -0.08
C ARG A 89 -10.88 15.25 -0.54
N GLU A 90 -11.73 14.35 -1.00
CA GLU A 90 -13.10 14.70 -1.42
C GLU A 90 -13.89 15.35 -0.28
N ARG A 91 -13.79 14.80 0.94
CA ARG A 91 -14.41 15.41 2.12
C ARG A 91 -13.83 16.79 2.43
N LEU A 92 -12.52 16.97 2.37
CA LEU A 92 -11.89 18.28 2.57
C LEU A 92 -12.41 19.33 1.57
N TYR A 93 -12.56 18.97 0.29
CA TYR A 93 -13.14 19.84 -0.73
C TYR A 93 -14.63 20.14 -0.48
N GLN A 94 -15.41 19.18 0.04
CA GLN A 94 -16.81 19.43 0.38
C GLN A 94 -16.96 20.39 1.57
N HIS A 95 -16.09 20.29 2.57
CA HIS A 95 -16.11 21.20 3.73
C HIS A 95 -15.71 22.62 3.32
N SER A 96 -14.68 22.79 2.49
CA SER A 96 -14.26 24.11 2.01
C SER A 96 -15.31 24.80 1.13
N ARG A 97 -16.12 24.05 0.37
CA ARG A 97 -17.23 24.62 -0.42
C ARG A 97 -18.46 25.04 0.39
N ARG A 98 -18.60 24.57 1.64
CA ARG A 98 -19.75 24.88 2.51
C ARG A 98 -19.55 26.11 3.40
N GLN A 99 -18.34 26.68 3.44
CA GLN A 99 -18.06 27.97 4.07
C GLN A 99 -17.78 29.02 2.96
N PRO A 100 -18.81 29.64 2.34
CA PRO A 100 -18.58 30.84 1.57
C PRO A 100 -18.26 31.98 2.56
N HIS A 101 -17.16 32.68 2.31
CA HIS A 101 -16.90 34.00 2.91
C HIS A 101 -18.02 34.99 2.56
#